data_AF-A0A397SQH8-F1
#
_entry.id   AF-A0A397SQH8-F1
#
_cell.length_a   1.000
_cell.length_b   1.000
_cell.length_c   1.000
_cell.angle_alpha   90.00
_cell.angle_beta   90.00
_cell.angle_gamma   90.00
#
_symmetry.space_group_name_H-M   'P 1'
#
loop_
_entity.id
_entity.type
_entity.pdbx_description
1 polymer ?
#
loop_
_entity_poly.entity_id
_entity_poly.type
_entity_poly.pdbx_seq_one_letter_code
_entity_poly.pdbx_strand_id
1 'polypeptide(L)'
;MVNSTIPISKEINSFDELIKILKLHTSFTIFKNSCKQKLQVMEYNYKQDIATFLANFHSLCIDAEISNPEEIRVLLINSFIDDDVVFEESKIIKYDIEDDEISNNPNLHSNDQDELEIPEDGF
;
A
#
# COMPACT_ATOMS: atom_id res chain seq x y z
N MET A 1 -10.78 -19.94 -26.64
CA MET A 1 -11.69 -21.09 -26.41
C MET A 1 -11.79 -21.26 -24.90
N VAL A 2 -12.87 -20.78 -24.27
CA VAL A 2 -13.08 -20.91 -22.82
C VAL A 2 -13.66 -22.30 -22.59
N ASN A 3 -12.99 -23.12 -21.79
CA ASN A 3 -13.48 -24.43 -21.42
C ASN A 3 -14.58 -24.23 -20.35
N SER A 4 -15.84 -24.33 -20.74
CA SER A 4 -17.01 -23.84 -19.98
C SER A 4 -17.44 -24.72 -18.80
N THR A 5 -16.54 -25.54 -18.24
CA THR A 5 -16.91 -26.41 -17.11
C THR A 5 -15.91 -26.25 -15.99
N ILE A 6 -16.27 -25.41 -15.00
CA ILE A 6 -15.70 -25.51 -13.66
C ILE A 6 -16.38 -26.72 -13.02
N PRO A 7 -15.67 -27.85 -12.79
CA PRO A 7 -16.29 -29.04 -12.24
C PRO A 7 -16.62 -28.79 -10.76
N ILE A 8 -17.88 -28.55 -10.46
CA ILE A 8 -18.41 -28.49 -9.11
C ILE A 8 -18.86 -29.91 -8.76
N SER A 9 -17.95 -30.72 -8.23
CA SER A 9 -18.18 -32.14 -7.92
C SER A 9 -18.83 -32.39 -6.55
N LYS A 10 -19.09 -31.34 -5.76
CA LYS A 10 -19.69 -31.42 -4.43
C LYS A 10 -21.04 -30.72 -4.40
N GLU A 11 -21.97 -31.29 -3.62
CA GLU A 11 -23.16 -30.60 -3.16
C GLU A 11 -22.69 -29.40 -2.31
N ILE A 12 -23.01 -28.18 -2.77
CA ILE A 12 -22.63 -26.92 -2.11
C ILE A 12 -23.76 -26.52 -1.20
N ASN A 13 -23.49 -26.40 0.10
CA ASN A 13 -24.52 -26.10 1.10
C ASN A 13 -24.46 -24.67 1.63
N SER A 14 -23.47 -23.88 1.20
CA SER A 14 -23.34 -22.47 1.59
C SER A 14 -22.65 -21.60 0.53
N PHE A 15 -22.88 -20.28 0.63
CA PHE A 15 -22.20 -19.30 -0.22
C PHE A 15 -20.68 -19.30 0.00
N ASP A 16 -20.22 -19.51 1.24
CA ASP A 16 -18.79 -19.58 1.56
C ASP A 16 -18.11 -20.81 0.93
N GLU A 17 -18.79 -21.94 0.88
CA GLU A 17 -18.32 -23.14 0.17
C GLU A 17 -18.20 -22.90 -1.32
N LEU A 18 -19.18 -22.21 -1.92
CA LEU A 18 -19.13 -21.82 -3.32
C LEU A 18 -17.92 -20.91 -3.61
N ILE A 19 -17.71 -19.87 -2.80
CA ILE A 19 -16.56 -18.96 -2.96
C ILE A 19 -15.25 -19.74 -2.89
N LYS A 20 -15.09 -20.65 -1.91
CA LYS A 20 -13.87 -21.45 -1.76
C LYS A 20 -13.60 -22.31 -2.99
N ILE A 21 -14.63 -22.97 -3.55
CA ILE A 21 -14.50 -23.79 -4.76
C ILE A 21 -14.11 -22.93 -5.97
N LEU A 22 -14.75 -21.77 -6.13
CA LEU A 22 -14.45 -20.84 -7.23
C LEU A 22 -13.02 -20.31 -7.12
N LYS A 23 -12.55 -19.95 -5.91
CA LYS A 23 -11.19 -19.49 -5.65
C LYS A 23 -10.13 -20.58 -5.86
N LEU A 24 -10.47 -21.86 -5.66
CA LEU A 24 -9.56 -22.98 -5.89
C LEU A 24 -9.35 -23.28 -7.39
N HIS A 25 -10.28 -22.87 -8.25
CA HIS A 25 -10.18 -23.14 -9.67
C HIS A 25 -9.03 -22.35 -10.32
N THR A 26 -8.27 -22.98 -11.22
CA THR A 26 -7.10 -22.37 -11.90
C THR A 26 -7.44 -21.05 -12.59
N SER A 27 -8.66 -20.89 -13.11
CA SER A 27 -9.09 -19.62 -13.71
C SER A 27 -9.05 -18.45 -12.73
N PHE A 28 -9.31 -18.68 -11.44
CA PHE A 28 -9.22 -17.62 -10.43
C PHE A 28 -7.77 -17.18 -10.23
N THR A 29 -6.82 -18.12 -10.20
CA THR A 29 -5.38 -17.79 -10.16
C THR A 29 -4.95 -16.98 -11.39
N ILE A 30 -5.41 -17.36 -12.59
CA ILE A 30 -5.12 -16.63 -13.83
C ILE A 30 -5.72 -15.21 -13.77
N PHE A 31 -6.97 -15.09 -13.35
CA PHE A 31 -7.66 -13.81 -13.17
C PHE A 31 -6.90 -12.91 -12.18
N LYS A 32 -6.57 -13.44 -10.99
CA LYS A 32 -5.79 -12.75 -9.96
C LYS A 32 -4.47 -12.22 -10.51
N ASN A 33 -3.71 -13.06 -11.21
CA ASN A 33 -2.43 -12.68 -11.81
C ASN A 33 -2.60 -11.62 -12.91
N SER A 34 -3.69 -11.68 -13.68
CA SER A 34 -4.00 -10.64 -14.67
C SER A 34 -4.27 -9.29 -14.00
N CYS A 35 -4.96 -9.26 -12.87
CA CYS A 35 -5.17 -8.03 -12.09
C CYS A 35 -3.85 -7.46 -11.55
N LYS A 36 -2.94 -8.33 -11.06
CA LYS A 36 -1.58 -7.91 -10.65
C LYS A 36 -0.79 -7.29 -11.79
N GLN A 37 -0.80 -7.91 -12.97
CA GLN A 37 -0.12 -7.37 -14.14
C GLN A 37 -0.69 -6.01 -14.54
N LYS A 38 -2.02 -5.84 -14.51
CA LYS A 38 -2.67 -4.56 -14.79
C LYS A 38 -2.24 -3.48 -13.80
N LEU A 39 -2.17 -3.79 -12.51
CA LEU A 39 -1.69 -2.85 -11.48
C LEU A 39 -0.24 -2.40 -11.73
N GLN A 40 0.64 -3.31 -12.17
CA GLN A 40 2.05 -3.01 -12.42
C GLN A 40 2.28 -2.08 -13.61
N VAL A 41 1.38 -2.06 -14.58
CA VAL A 41 1.45 -1.21 -15.78
C VAL A 41 0.41 -0.09 -15.76
N MET A 42 -0.26 0.11 -14.62
CA MET A 42 -1.29 1.14 -14.47
C MET A 42 -0.61 2.48 -14.29
N GLU A 43 -0.95 3.43 -15.15
CA GLU A 43 -0.44 4.80 -15.11
C GLU A 43 -1.60 5.77 -14.90
N TYR A 44 -1.40 6.75 -14.03
CA TYR A 44 -2.34 7.82 -13.81
C TYR A 44 -2.24 8.85 -14.95
N ASN A 45 -3.36 9.10 -15.61
CA ASN A 45 -3.47 10.16 -16.61
C ASN A 45 -4.07 11.41 -15.97
N TYR A 46 -3.37 12.55 -16.04
CA TYR A 46 -3.86 13.83 -15.49
C TYR A 46 -5.19 14.31 -16.09
N LYS A 47 -5.61 13.78 -17.24
CA LYS A 47 -6.92 14.04 -17.86
C LYS A 47 -8.06 13.20 -17.26
N GLN A 48 -7.73 12.16 -16.50
CA GLN A 48 -8.68 11.28 -15.83
C GLN A 48 -9.01 11.82 -14.44
N ASP A 49 -10.28 11.71 -14.06
CA ASP A 49 -10.73 11.96 -12.70
C ASP A 49 -10.02 11.03 -11.69
N ILE A 50 -9.43 11.64 -10.67
CA ILE A 50 -8.63 10.94 -9.65
C ILE A 50 -9.46 9.91 -8.88
N ALA A 51 -10.74 10.20 -8.60
CA ALA A 51 -11.60 9.27 -7.87
C ALA A 51 -11.91 8.02 -8.70
N THR A 52 -12.14 8.20 -10.00
CA THR A 52 -12.32 7.09 -10.95
C THR A 52 -11.06 6.23 -11.06
N PHE A 53 -9.89 6.86 -11.13
CA PHE A 53 -8.61 6.15 -11.11
C PHE A 53 -8.45 5.32 -9.83
N LEU A 54 -8.63 5.94 -8.65
CA LEU A 54 -8.48 5.27 -7.36
C LEU A 54 -9.49 4.14 -7.16
N ALA A 55 -10.74 4.31 -7.62
CA ALA A 55 -11.75 3.26 -7.56
C ALA A 55 -11.35 2.03 -8.40
N ASN A 56 -10.81 2.25 -9.60
CA ASN A 56 -10.32 1.18 -10.47
C ASN A 56 -9.08 0.50 -9.87
N PHE A 57 -8.12 1.29 -9.37
CA PHE A 57 -6.93 0.79 -8.70
C PHE A 57 -7.31 -0.09 -7.49
N HIS A 58 -8.17 0.42 -6.61
CA HIS A 58 -8.64 -0.31 -5.43
C HIS A 58 -9.39 -1.60 -5.79
N SER A 59 -10.23 -1.57 -6.82
CA SER A 59 -10.92 -2.77 -7.30
C SER A 59 -9.93 -3.83 -7.79
N LEU A 60 -8.88 -3.42 -8.52
CA LEU A 60 -7.83 -4.34 -8.95
C LEU A 60 -7.03 -4.91 -7.77
N CYS A 61 -6.77 -4.13 -6.72
CA CYS A 61 -6.12 -4.65 -5.50
C CYS A 61 -6.96 -5.73 -4.82
N ILE A 62 -8.27 -5.51 -4.69
CA ILE A 62 -9.21 -6.50 -4.14
C ILE A 62 -9.22 -7.77 -4.98
N ASP A 63 -9.38 -7.63 -6.30
CA ASP A 63 -9.42 -8.75 -7.25
C ASP A 63 -8.09 -9.52 -7.28
N ALA A 64 -6.98 -8.81 -7.10
CA ALA A 64 -5.63 -9.37 -7.01
C ALA A 64 -5.32 -10.02 -5.64
N GLU A 65 -6.25 -9.92 -4.67
CA GLU A 65 -6.06 -10.30 -3.26
C GLU A 65 -4.78 -9.70 -2.66
N ILE A 66 -4.46 -8.45 -2.97
CA ILE A 66 -3.32 -7.72 -2.37
C ILE A 66 -3.80 -7.09 -1.07
N SER A 67 -3.24 -7.55 0.04
CA SER A 67 -3.59 -7.10 1.39
C SER A 67 -2.46 -6.42 2.14
N ASN A 68 -1.22 -6.48 1.62
CA ASN A 68 -0.07 -5.83 2.23
C ASN A 68 -0.14 -4.30 1.97
N PRO A 69 -0.24 -3.46 3.02
CA PRO A 69 -0.32 -2.00 2.84
C PRO A 69 0.88 -1.39 2.12
N GLU A 70 2.09 -1.88 2.38
CA GLU A 70 3.32 -1.37 1.73
C GLU A 70 3.35 -1.73 0.25
N GLU A 71 2.90 -2.94 -0.12
CA GLU A 71 2.77 -3.33 -1.53
C GLU A 71 1.77 -2.42 -2.26
N ILE A 72 0.61 -2.14 -1.65
CA ILE A 72 -0.40 -1.22 -2.19
C ILE A 72 0.17 0.19 -2.35
N ARG A 73 0.91 0.68 -1.35
CA ARG A 73 1.54 2.00 -1.38
C ARG A 73 2.54 2.12 -2.53
N VAL A 74 3.43 1.15 -2.68
CA VAL A 74 4.44 1.13 -3.75
C VAL A 74 3.78 1.09 -5.13
N LEU A 75 2.78 0.23 -5.33
CA LEU A 75 2.03 0.16 -6.60
C LEU A 75 1.34 1.48 -6.92
N LEU A 76 0.74 2.12 -5.91
CA LEU A 76 0.07 3.40 -6.10
C LEU A 76 1.08 4.50 -6.49
N ILE A 77 2.20 4.62 -5.77
CA ILE A 77 3.23 5.61 -6.08
C ILE A 77 3.78 5.40 -7.49
N ASN A 78 4.11 4.16 -7.86
CA ASN A 78 4.60 3.84 -9.21
C ASN A 78 3.61 4.21 -10.30
N SER A 79 2.30 4.17 -10.03
CA SER A 79 1.30 4.57 -11.00
C SER A 79 1.24 6.08 -11.25
N PHE A 80 1.79 6.91 -10.35
CA PHE A 80 1.86 8.37 -10.51
C PHE A 80 3.20 8.87 -11.05
N ILE A 81 4.24 8.04 -10.98
CA ILE A 81 5.57 8.43 -11.43
C ILE A 81 5.68 8.18 -12.94
N ASP A 82 5.89 9.25 -13.70
CA ASP A 82 6.29 9.16 -15.10
C ASP A 82 7.75 8.67 -15.16
N ASP A 83 8.10 7.83 -16.15
CA ASP A 83 9.45 7.21 -16.27
C ASP A 83 10.59 8.26 -16.24
N ASP A 84 10.29 9.51 -16.61
CA ASP A 84 11.25 10.64 -16.64
C ASP A 84 11.59 11.24 -15.26
N VAL A 85 10.88 10.89 -14.18
CA VAL A 85 11.10 11.45 -12.83
C VAL A 85 11.88 10.49 -11.90
N VAL A 86 12.21 9.28 -12.36
CA VAL A 86 12.83 8.23 -11.54
C VAL A 86 14.36 8.34 -11.50
N PHE A 87 14.94 9.37 -10.86
CA PHE A 87 16.37 9.25 -10.46
C PHE A 87 16.73 9.75 -9.06
N GLU A 88 15.91 10.56 -8.37
CA GLU A 88 16.30 11.08 -7.05
C GLU A 88 15.33 10.70 -5.90
N GLU A 89 14.04 10.49 -6.15
CA GLU A 89 13.05 10.23 -5.08
C GLU A 89 12.98 8.75 -4.63
N SER A 90 13.42 7.82 -5.48
CA SER A 90 13.52 6.39 -5.10
C SER A 90 14.58 6.11 -4.02
N LYS A 91 15.49 7.07 -3.79
CA LYS A 91 16.42 7.06 -2.67
C LYS A 91 15.72 7.45 -1.36
N ILE A 92 14.87 8.47 -1.38
CA ILE A 92 14.21 9.01 -0.17
C ILE A 92 13.29 7.96 0.48
N ILE A 93 12.48 7.27 -0.33
CA ILE A 93 11.53 6.27 0.19
C ILE A 93 12.23 5.06 0.84
N LYS A 94 13.45 4.71 0.42
CA LYS A 94 14.20 3.60 1.04
C LYS A 94 14.84 3.98 2.38
N TYR A 95 15.23 5.24 2.56
CA TYR A 95 15.84 5.72 3.81
C TYR A 95 14.81 5.92 4.93
N ASP A 96 13.57 6.29 4.61
CA ASP A 96 12.51 6.46 5.62
C ASP A 96 11.98 5.14 6.21
N ILE A 97 12.42 3.97 5.72
CA ILE A 97 11.99 2.64 6.19
C ILE A 97 12.89 2.11 7.33
N GLU A 98 14.06 2.70 7.58
CA GLU A 98 15.01 2.22 8.59
C GLU A 98 14.86 2.88 9.99
N ASP A 99 14.02 3.91 10.13
CA ASP A 99 13.99 4.75 11.36
C ASP A 99 12.91 4.36 12.41
N ASP A 100 12.14 3.29 12.21
CA ASP A 100 11.14 2.82 13.19
C ASP A 100 11.70 1.84 14.24
N GLU A 101 13.03 1.65 14.33
CA GLU A 101 13.70 0.94 15.44
C GLU A 101 14.85 1.74 16.07
N ILE A 102 14.56 2.81 16.81
CA ILE A 102 15.44 3.24 17.91
C ILE A 102 14.63 3.39 19.19
N SER A 103 14.78 2.34 20.01
CA SER A 103 14.36 2.20 21.40
C SER A 103 14.47 3.47 22.23
N ASN A 104 13.44 3.71 23.05
CA ASN A 104 13.48 4.38 24.36
C ASN A 104 14.90 4.71 24.86
N ASN A 105 15.34 5.96 24.68
CA ASN A 105 16.53 6.47 25.36
C ASN A 105 16.11 7.09 26.71
N PRO A 106 16.50 6.52 27.86
CA PRO A 106 16.12 7.03 29.18
C PRO A 106 17.05 8.15 29.68
N ASN A 107 17.92 8.73 28.84
CA ASN A 107 18.95 9.65 29.31
C ASN A 107 18.53 11.14 29.37
N LEU A 108 17.29 11.44 29.76
CA LEU A 108 16.92 12.74 30.32
C LEU A 108 17.09 12.68 31.85
N HIS A 109 18.33 12.85 32.31
CA HIS A 109 18.58 13.23 33.69
C HIS A 109 19.33 14.56 33.75
N SER A 110 18.56 15.57 34.18
CA SER A 110 18.86 16.67 35.10
C SER A 110 20.20 17.39 35.01
N ASN A 111 20.08 18.73 34.96
CA ASN A 111 20.94 19.82 35.45
C ASN A 111 21.22 20.86 34.34
N ASP A 112 20.95 22.15 34.47
CA ASP A 112 20.95 23.02 35.65
C ASP A 112 19.89 24.14 35.54
N GLN A 113 19.57 24.68 36.71
CA GLN A 113 18.71 25.83 36.93
C GLN A 113 19.43 27.11 36.47
N ASP A 114 18.87 27.83 35.50
CA ASP A 114 19.26 29.23 35.29
C ASP A 114 18.67 30.07 36.43
N GLU A 115 19.52 30.42 37.40
CA GLU A 115 19.19 31.42 38.43
C GLU A 115 18.92 32.78 37.78
N LEU A 116 17.82 33.42 38.22
CA LEU A 116 17.36 34.73 37.78
C LEU A 116 18.37 35.85 38.10
N GLU A 117 18.61 36.75 37.14
CA GLU A 117 19.01 38.14 37.42
C GLU A 117 17.81 39.08 37.15
N ILE A 118 17.22 39.61 38.22
CA ILE A 118 16.34 40.80 38.14
C ILE A 118 17.26 42.01 38.28
N PRO A 119 17.25 42.99 37.35
CA PRO A 119 18.03 44.20 37.54
C PRO A 119 17.45 45.02 38.70
N GLU A 120 18.31 45.31 39.68
CA GLU A 120 18.04 46.30 40.73
C GLU A 120 18.23 47.73 40.22
N ASP A 121 17.51 48.65 40.88
CA ASP A 121 17.49 50.11 40.78
C ASP A 121 16.64 50.74 39.66
N GLY A 122 15.77 51.72 39.94
CA GLY A 122 15.50 52.46 41.17
C GLY A 122 14.44 53.54 40.93
N PHE A 123 13.75 53.91 42.02
CA PHE A 123 12.77 55.01 42.25
C PHE A 123 12.29 55.91 41.09
#